data_AF-A0A8H3UI51-F1
#
_entry.id   AF-A0A8H3UI51-F1
#
_cell.length_a   1.000
_cell.length_b   1.000
_cell.length_c   1.000
_cell.angle_alpha   90.00
_cell.angle_beta   90.00
_cell.angle_gamma   90.00
#
_symmetry.space_group_name_H-M   'P 1'
#
loop_
_entity.id
_entity.type
_entity.pdbx_description
1 polymer ?
#
loop_
_entity_poly.entity_id
_entity_poly.type
_entity_poly.pdbx_seq_one_letter_code
_entity_poly.pdbx_strand_id
1 'polypeptide(L)'
;MLPWLCGIQEYHKTLEIAEGGSWNEISAAYRDLCAGPATPSGLSVNYGRIPYSFPALVYYNLSNPVAAALVGRAKWSYGSVATEAHKIITNNKYSRKVCKAQEDKVVATFAPKFREMIVLERYIFGINSFFNVICDTRTADSIRPEPTIDEGNNEGQDLNGIQGAVEILGAEASESVQRSV
;
A
#
# COMPACT_ATOMS: atom_id res chain seq x y z
N MET A 1 -0.64 9.39 -2.97
CA MET A 1 0.36 9.47 -4.05
C MET A 1 -0.20 8.65 -5.21
N LEU A 2 -0.66 9.29 -6.28
CA LEU A 2 -1.05 8.53 -7.48
C LEU A 2 0.25 7.97 -8.10
N PRO A 3 0.28 6.71 -8.59
CA PRO A 3 1.47 6.17 -9.24
C PRO A 3 1.53 6.75 -10.66
N TRP A 4 2.35 7.78 -10.86
CA TRP A 4 2.73 8.25 -12.20
C TRP A 4 3.98 7.47 -12.61
N LEU A 5 4.02 6.95 -13.85
CA LEU A 5 5.23 6.35 -14.37
C LEU A 5 6.30 7.44 -14.52
N CYS A 6 7.40 7.33 -13.78
CA CYS A 6 8.62 8.11 -13.99
C CYS A 6 9.73 7.15 -14.43
N GLY A 7 10.48 7.52 -15.48
CA GLY A 7 11.65 6.76 -15.90
C GLY A 7 12.73 6.71 -14.82
N ILE A 8 13.37 5.56 -14.67
CA ILE A 8 14.62 5.41 -13.89
C ILE A 8 15.77 5.46 -14.90
N GLN A 9 16.77 6.31 -14.67
CA GLN A 9 17.92 6.39 -15.56
C GLN A 9 18.83 5.16 -15.47
N GLU A 10 19.73 4.99 -16.45
CA GLU A 10 20.58 3.80 -16.62
C GLU A 10 21.39 3.42 -15.37
N TYR A 11 21.80 4.42 -14.58
CA TYR A 11 22.58 4.21 -13.36
C TYR A 11 21.74 3.88 -12.11
N HIS A 12 20.40 3.76 -12.23
CA HIS A 12 19.48 3.40 -11.15
C HIS A 12 19.59 4.28 -9.89
N LYS A 13 20.01 5.53 -10.06
CA LYS A 13 20.20 6.51 -8.98
C LYS A 13 19.22 7.66 -9.09
N THR A 14 19.09 8.21 -10.28
CA THR A 14 18.24 9.36 -10.58
C THR A 14 17.01 8.93 -11.36
N LEU A 15 15.93 9.66 -11.14
CA LEU A 15 14.75 9.59 -11.99
C LEU A 15 14.93 10.49 -13.22
N GLU A 16 13.98 10.38 -14.14
CA GLU A 16 13.79 11.32 -15.25
C GLU A 16 13.57 12.76 -14.75
N ILE A 17 12.81 12.93 -13.68
CA ILE A 17 12.56 14.22 -13.03
C ILE A 17 13.52 14.34 -11.85
N ALA A 18 14.53 15.21 -11.98
CA ALA A 18 15.61 15.36 -10.99
C ALA A 18 15.09 15.80 -9.62
N GLU A 19 14.04 16.64 -9.62
CA GLU A 19 13.41 17.22 -8.45
C GLU A 19 12.50 16.22 -7.72
N GLY A 20 12.13 15.10 -8.35
CA GLY A 20 11.27 14.06 -7.76
C GLY A 20 11.96 13.19 -6.71
N GLY A 21 13.26 13.40 -6.49
CA GLY A 21 14.11 12.62 -5.58
C GLY A 21 14.86 11.49 -6.29
N SER A 22 15.71 10.82 -5.52
CA SER A 22 16.48 9.67 -5.99
C SER A 22 15.66 8.38 -5.98
N TRP A 23 16.08 7.40 -6.79
CA TRP A 23 15.51 6.06 -6.78
C TRP A 23 15.60 5.43 -5.38
N ASN A 24 16.70 5.64 -4.65
CA ASN A 24 16.88 5.11 -3.30
C ASN A 24 15.86 5.68 -2.32
N GLU A 25 15.58 6.99 -2.39
CA GLU A 25 14.61 7.64 -1.51
C GLU A 25 13.18 7.16 -1.81
N ILE A 26 12.84 6.98 -3.08
CA ILE A 26 11.53 6.45 -3.47
C ILE A 26 11.40 4.97 -3.10
N SER A 27 12.43 4.17 -3.36
CA SER A 27 12.46 2.76 -3.00
C SER A 27 12.31 2.58 -1.48
N ALA A 28 13.03 3.39 -0.69
CA ALA A 28 12.89 3.41 0.76
C ALA A 28 11.48 3.85 1.18
N ALA A 29 10.97 4.95 0.64
CA ALA A 29 9.62 5.42 0.93
C ALA A 29 8.54 4.38 0.58
N TYR A 30 8.69 3.65 -0.53
CA TYR A 30 7.76 2.59 -0.91
C TYR A 30 7.90 1.33 -0.05
N ARG A 31 9.12 0.96 0.36
CA ARG A 31 9.35 -0.17 1.26
C ARG A 31 8.81 0.11 2.65
N ASP A 32 9.07 1.31 3.15
CA ASP A 32 8.74 1.75 4.50
C ASP A 32 7.32 2.36 4.55
N LEU A 33 6.67 2.47 3.39
CA LEU A 33 5.30 2.95 3.18
C LEU A 33 5.07 4.33 3.81
N CYS A 34 6.09 5.16 3.65
CA CYS A 34 6.14 6.56 4.04
C CYS A 34 5.89 7.45 2.81
N ALA A 35 5.54 8.71 3.05
CA ALA A 35 5.55 9.70 1.98
C ALA A 35 6.97 9.86 1.41
N GLY A 36 7.08 9.97 0.08
CA GLY A 36 8.33 10.30 -0.60
C GLY A 36 8.84 11.72 -0.23
N PRO A 37 10.10 12.04 -0.58
CA PRO A 37 10.70 13.34 -0.26
C PRO A 37 10.04 14.52 -0.99
N ALA A 38 9.54 14.30 -2.21
CA ALA A 38 8.88 15.28 -3.05
C ALA A 38 7.70 14.65 -3.80
N THR A 39 6.87 15.48 -4.44
CA THR A 39 5.90 14.95 -5.41
C THR A 39 6.65 14.40 -6.64
N PRO A 40 6.04 13.49 -7.42
CA PRO A 40 6.65 13.01 -8.67
C PRO A 40 7.01 14.14 -9.66
N SER A 41 6.31 15.27 -9.59
CA SER A 41 6.59 16.47 -10.40
C SER A 41 7.68 17.38 -9.83
N GLY A 42 8.35 16.98 -8.74
CA GLY A 42 9.38 17.77 -8.09
C GLY A 42 8.90 18.94 -7.24
N LEU A 43 7.59 19.03 -6.99
CA LEU A 43 7.01 20.10 -6.20
C LEU A 43 7.00 19.71 -4.72
N SER A 44 7.04 20.73 -3.86
CA SER A 44 6.79 20.56 -2.44
C SER A 44 5.37 20.05 -2.21
N VAL A 45 5.19 19.20 -1.19
CA VAL A 45 3.87 18.75 -0.77
C VAL A 45 3.15 19.91 -0.08
N ASN A 46 2.23 20.57 -0.79
CA ASN A 46 1.57 21.80 -0.33
C ASN A 46 0.67 21.61 0.91
N TYR A 47 0.23 20.39 1.21
CA TYR A 47 -0.76 20.10 2.26
C TYR A 47 -0.17 19.36 3.48
N GLY A 48 1.15 19.47 3.67
CA GLY A 48 1.86 18.74 4.72
C GLY A 48 2.19 17.30 4.33
N ARG A 49 3.23 16.77 4.96
CA ARG A 49 3.73 15.40 4.75
C ARG A 49 3.43 14.59 6.00
N ILE A 50 2.78 13.44 5.85
CA ILE A 50 2.62 12.49 6.96
C ILE A 50 4.02 11.91 7.26
N PRO A 51 4.59 12.16 8.46
CA PRO A 51 5.97 11.80 8.76
C PRO A 51 6.12 10.33 9.20
N TYR A 52 5.02 9.59 9.29
CA TYR A 52 4.97 8.21 9.73
C TYR A 52 4.28 7.31 8.69
N SER A 53 4.62 6.02 8.71
CA SER A 53 3.94 4.99 7.92
C SER A 53 2.49 4.83 8.38
N PHE A 54 1.58 4.50 7.47
CA PHE A 54 0.18 4.23 7.86
C PHE A 54 0.12 3.12 8.94
N PRO A 55 -0.46 3.35 10.12
CA PRO A 55 -0.40 2.40 11.23
C PRO A 55 -1.09 1.05 10.95
N ALA A 56 -2.23 1.07 10.25
CA ALA A 56 -2.99 -0.14 9.90
C ALA A 56 -2.50 -0.79 8.61
N LEU A 57 -1.19 -0.74 8.39
CA LEU A 57 -0.58 -1.24 7.19
C LEU A 57 -0.55 -2.77 7.19
N VAL A 58 -0.98 -3.35 6.06
CA VAL A 58 -0.90 -4.78 5.81
C VAL A 58 0.13 -5.06 4.72
N TYR A 59 1.10 -5.90 5.03
CA TYR A 59 2.13 -6.31 4.08
C TYR A 59 1.54 -7.17 2.96
N TYR A 60 1.75 -6.73 1.72
CA TYR A 60 1.41 -7.47 0.52
C TYR A 60 2.68 -7.89 -0.24
N ASN A 61 2.89 -9.20 -0.40
CA ASN A 61 4.04 -9.72 -1.12
C ASN A 61 3.74 -9.85 -2.62
N LEU A 62 4.48 -9.13 -3.45
CA LEU A 62 4.38 -9.25 -4.91
C LEU A 62 5.12 -10.51 -5.36
N SER A 63 4.37 -11.51 -5.85
CA SER A 63 4.93 -12.78 -6.34
C SER A 63 5.77 -12.65 -7.62
N ASN A 64 5.64 -11.55 -8.37
CA ASN A 64 6.32 -11.35 -9.64
C ASN A 64 7.53 -10.41 -9.48
N PRO A 65 8.75 -10.84 -9.88
CA PRO A 65 9.97 -10.02 -9.73
C PRO A 65 9.91 -8.72 -10.54
N VAL A 66 9.28 -8.72 -11.72
CA VAL A 66 9.09 -7.52 -12.54
C VAL A 66 8.09 -6.57 -11.88
N ALA A 67 6.99 -7.11 -11.33
CA ALA A 67 6.04 -6.29 -10.57
C ALA A 67 6.70 -5.65 -9.34
N ALA A 68 7.55 -6.40 -8.62
CA ALA A 68 8.32 -5.88 -7.50
C ALA A 68 9.31 -4.79 -7.92
N ALA A 69 9.94 -4.92 -9.09
CA ALA A 69 10.85 -3.91 -9.62
C ALA A 69 10.11 -2.63 -10.05
N LEU A 70 8.93 -2.77 -10.65
CA LEU A 70 8.08 -1.63 -11.06
C LEU A 70 7.70 -0.73 -9.90
N VAL A 71 7.48 -1.31 -8.72
CA VAL A 71 7.16 -0.54 -7.50
C VAL A 71 8.39 -0.19 -6.65
N GLY A 72 9.61 -0.45 -7.15
CA GLY A 72 10.84 -0.11 -6.45
C GLY A 72 11.21 -1.00 -5.27
N ARG A 73 10.57 -2.17 -5.11
CA ARG A 73 10.95 -3.18 -4.08
C ARG A 73 12.14 -4.03 -4.50
N ALA A 74 12.37 -4.16 -5.80
CA ALA A 74 13.48 -4.91 -6.38
C ALA A 74 14.27 -4.02 -7.36
N LYS A 75 15.55 -4.36 -7.58
CA LYS A 75 16.39 -3.69 -8.58
C LYS A 75 16.21 -4.36 -9.93
N TRP A 76 16.13 -3.57 -11.00
CA TRP A 76 16.13 -4.10 -12.38
C TRP A 76 17.44 -4.83 -12.74
N SER A 77 18.54 -4.52 -12.03
CA SER A 77 19.82 -5.22 -12.18
C SER A 77 19.82 -6.67 -11.67
N TYR A 78 18.78 -7.11 -10.95
CA TYR A 78 18.70 -8.50 -10.50
C TYR A 78 18.45 -9.44 -11.68
N GLY A 79 19.23 -10.52 -11.76
CA GLY A 79 19.14 -11.49 -12.86
C GLY A 79 17.75 -12.12 -13.00
N SER A 80 17.02 -12.32 -11.90
CA SER A 80 15.64 -12.80 -11.91
C SER A 80 14.68 -11.80 -12.57
N VAL A 81 14.85 -10.50 -12.30
CA VAL A 81 14.05 -9.43 -12.91
C VAL A 81 14.37 -9.30 -14.39
N ALA A 82 15.65 -9.25 -14.75
CA ALA A 82 16.09 -9.12 -16.14
C ALA A 82 15.63 -10.31 -17.00
N THR A 83 15.77 -11.54 -16.50
CA THR A 83 15.35 -12.76 -17.22
C THR A 83 13.83 -12.80 -17.42
N GLU A 84 13.06 -12.46 -16.37
CA GLU A 84 11.60 -12.45 -16.46
C GLU A 84 11.10 -11.34 -17.37
N ALA A 85 11.67 -10.14 -17.27
CA ALA A 85 11.36 -9.01 -18.15
C ALA A 85 11.63 -9.36 -19.62
N HIS A 86 12.78 -9.99 -19.92
CA HIS A 86 13.10 -10.42 -21.27
C HIS A 86 12.08 -11.43 -21.81
N LYS A 87 11.63 -12.40 -21.01
CA LYS A 87 10.58 -13.35 -21.43
C LYS A 87 9.24 -12.67 -21.72
N ILE A 88 8.86 -11.69 -20.88
CA ILE A 88 7.61 -10.94 -21.04
C ILE A 88 7.65 -10.09 -22.32
N ILE A 89 8.77 -9.42 -22.60
CA ILE A 89 8.93 -8.56 -23.79
C ILE A 89 8.96 -9.40 -25.07
N THR A 90 9.72 -10.49 -25.08
CA THR A 90 9.96 -11.29 -26.30
C THR A 90 8.76 -12.17 -26.68
N ASN A 91 7.90 -12.57 -25.72
CA ASN A 91 6.83 -13.52 -25.98
C ASN A 91 5.45 -13.03 -25.49
N ASN A 92 4.63 -12.55 -26.43
CA ASN A 92 3.27 -12.05 -26.17
C ASN A 92 2.33 -13.11 -25.58
N LYS A 93 2.47 -14.39 -25.95
CA LYS A 93 1.64 -15.45 -25.34
C LYS A 93 2.02 -15.66 -23.87
N TYR A 94 3.32 -15.62 -23.58
CA TYR A 94 3.82 -15.71 -22.22
C TYR A 94 3.41 -14.51 -21.38
N SER A 95 3.53 -13.29 -21.91
CA SER A 95 3.15 -12.06 -21.18
C SER A 95 1.69 -12.09 -20.76
N ARG A 96 0.77 -12.44 -21.68
CA ARG A 96 -0.66 -12.57 -21.35
C ARG A 96 -0.92 -13.62 -20.26
N LYS A 97 -0.23 -14.76 -20.32
CA LYS A 97 -0.34 -15.82 -19.31
C LYS A 97 0.14 -15.34 -17.94
N VAL A 98 1.27 -14.62 -17.90
CA VAL A 98 1.83 -14.07 -16.66
C VAL A 98 0.93 -12.99 -16.08
N CYS A 99 0.42 -12.06 -16.92
CA CYS A 99 -0.52 -11.03 -16.47
C CYS A 99 -1.78 -11.66 -15.88
N LYS A 100 -2.39 -12.61 -16.57
CA LYS A 100 -3.62 -13.27 -16.09
C LYS A 100 -3.38 -14.01 -14.77
N ALA A 101 -2.29 -14.77 -14.67
CA ALA A 101 -1.95 -15.47 -13.43
C ALA A 101 -1.66 -14.51 -12.27
N GLN A 102 -1.10 -13.34 -12.56
CA GLN A 102 -0.86 -12.31 -11.55
C GLN A 102 -2.17 -11.65 -11.11
N GLU A 103 -3.07 -11.32 -12.03
CA GLU A 103 -4.41 -10.80 -11.73
C GLU A 103 -5.18 -11.75 -10.82
N ASP A 104 -5.23 -13.04 -11.17
CA ASP A 104 -5.96 -14.04 -10.40
C ASP A 104 -5.41 -14.16 -8.96
N LYS A 105 -4.07 -14.11 -8.80
CA LYS A 105 -3.42 -14.08 -7.49
C LYS A 105 -3.71 -12.80 -6.71
N VAL A 106 -3.71 -11.65 -7.39
CA VAL A 106 -4.02 -10.35 -6.76
C VAL A 106 -5.44 -10.37 -6.25
N VAL A 107 -6.41 -10.78 -7.06
CA VAL A 107 -7.82 -10.88 -6.67
C VAL A 107 -7.99 -11.84 -5.48
N ALA A 108 -7.37 -13.02 -5.53
CA ALA A 108 -7.47 -14.01 -4.46
C ALA A 108 -6.86 -13.52 -3.13
N THR A 109 -5.78 -12.72 -3.20
CA THR A 109 -5.06 -12.25 -2.01
C THR A 109 -5.57 -10.91 -1.49
N PHE A 110 -6.16 -10.08 -2.35
CA PHE A 110 -6.60 -8.73 -2.01
C PHE A 110 -7.73 -8.75 -0.98
N ALA A 111 -8.78 -9.55 -1.21
CA ALA A 111 -9.94 -9.59 -0.32
C ALA A 111 -9.59 -9.90 1.16
N PRO A 112 -8.82 -10.95 1.48
CA PRO A 112 -8.45 -11.22 2.88
C PRO A 112 -7.54 -10.12 3.46
N LYS A 113 -6.58 -9.63 2.67
CA LYS A 113 -5.65 -8.57 3.13
C LYS A 113 -6.35 -7.23 3.35
N PHE A 114 -7.38 -6.93 2.56
CA PHE A 114 -8.20 -5.74 2.73
C PHE A 114 -9.07 -5.82 3.99
N ARG A 115 -9.62 -7.00 4.31
CA ARG A 115 -10.33 -7.22 5.59
C ARG A 115 -9.40 -7.05 6.78
N GLU A 116 -8.20 -7.65 6.71
CA GLU A 116 -7.16 -7.49 7.73
C GLU A 116 -6.83 -6.00 7.97
N MET A 117 -6.71 -5.21 6.89
CA MET A 117 -6.47 -3.77 6.97
C MET A 117 -7.63 -3.04 7.65
N ILE A 118 -8.89 -3.37 7.33
CA ILE A 118 -10.07 -2.77 7.97
C ILE A 118 -10.08 -3.05 9.48
N VAL A 119 -9.80 -4.28 9.89
CA VAL A 119 -9.77 -4.67 11.31
C VAL A 119 -8.66 -3.91 12.04
N LEU A 120 -7.46 -3.85 11.47
CA LEU A 120 -6.35 -3.08 12.04
C LEU A 120 -6.65 -1.59 12.12
N GLU A 121 -7.29 -1.03 11.10
CA GLU A 121 -7.65 0.38 11.06
C GLU A 121 -8.68 0.72 12.13
N ARG A 122 -9.72 -0.09 12.27
CA ARG A 122 -10.72 0.06 13.34
C ARG A 122 -10.11 -0.05 14.72
N TYR A 123 -9.18 -0.99 14.89
CA TYR A 123 -8.52 -1.20 16.17
C TYR A 123 -7.61 -0.01 16.55
N ILE A 124 -6.83 0.51 15.60
CA ILE A 124 -5.86 1.59 15.87
C ILE A 124 -6.55 2.95 16.00
N PHE A 125 -7.51 3.26 15.13
CA PHE A 125 -8.14 4.58 15.10
C PHE A 125 -9.44 4.66 15.92
N GLY A 126 -9.98 3.53 16.37
CA GLY A 126 -11.15 3.47 17.25
C GLY A 126 -12.35 4.22 16.65
N ILE A 127 -12.88 5.20 17.37
CA ILE A 127 -14.03 6.00 16.92
C ILE A 127 -13.72 6.88 15.69
N ASN A 128 -12.45 7.25 15.50
CA ASN A 128 -11.98 8.06 14.39
C ASN A 128 -11.66 7.20 13.15
N SER A 129 -11.94 5.90 13.21
CA SER A 129 -11.77 5.00 12.07
C SER A 129 -12.64 5.43 10.89
N PHE A 130 -12.02 5.51 9.72
CA PHE A 130 -12.73 5.78 8.46
C PHE A 130 -13.85 4.77 8.22
N PHE A 131 -13.60 3.50 8.54
CA PHE A 131 -14.57 2.43 8.35
C PHE A 131 -15.67 2.39 9.42
N ASN A 132 -15.49 3.06 10.55
CA ASN A 132 -16.58 3.27 11.52
C ASN A 132 -17.45 4.45 11.06
N VAL A 133 -16.83 5.59 10.73
CA VAL A 133 -17.53 6.78 10.21
C VAL A 133 -18.33 6.47 8.93
N ILE A 134 -17.79 5.69 7.98
CA ILE A 134 -18.52 5.31 6.76
C ILE A 134 -19.61 4.28 7.01
N CYS A 135 -19.41 3.32 7.91
CA CYS A 135 -20.44 2.35 8.25
C CYS A 135 -21.60 3.02 9.01
N ASP A 136 -21.32 4.02 9.83
CA ASP A 136 -22.33 4.82 10.53
C ASP A 136 -23.06 5.75 9.56
N THR A 137 -22.34 6.45 8.67
CA THR A 137 -22.93 7.37 7.67
C THR A 137 -23.64 6.66 6.51
N ARG A 138 -23.39 5.37 6.23
CA ARG A 138 -24.25 4.62 5.30
C ARG A 138 -25.64 4.32 5.85
N THR A 139 -25.83 4.47 7.16
CA THR A 139 -27.16 4.43 7.80
C THR A 139 -27.78 5.84 7.85
N ALA A 140 -26.99 6.89 7.59
CA ALA A 140 -27.39 8.29 7.62
C ALA A 140 -26.86 9.01 6.37
N ASP A 141 -27.52 8.80 5.23
CA ASP A 141 -27.28 9.57 4.01
C ASP A 141 -27.11 11.07 4.35
N SER A 142 -26.09 11.69 3.76
CA SER A 142 -25.74 13.12 3.89
C SER A 142 -25.17 13.54 5.26
N ILE A 143 -23.84 13.67 5.34
CA ILE A 143 -23.13 14.92 5.66
C ILE A 143 -21.64 14.65 5.39
N ARG A 144 -21.05 15.37 4.43
CA ARG A 144 -19.60 15.44 4.25
C ARG A 144 -19.08 16.41 5.31
N PRO A 145 -18.28 16.02 6.31
CA PRO A 145 -17.69 16.99 7.21
C PRO A 145 -16.61 17.76 6.44
N GLU A 146 -16.71 19.08 6.37
CA GLU A 146 -15.58 19.90 5.94
C GLU A 146 -14.46 19.80 6.97
N PRO A 147 -13.18 19.82 6.54
CA PRO A 147 -12.05 19.65 7.45
C PRO A 147 -11.91 20.87 8.36
N THR A 148 -12.35 20.76 9.61
CA THR A 148 -11.88 21.63 10.69
C THR A 148 -10.49 21.18 11.11
N ILE A 149 -9.51 22.05 10.88
CA ILE A 149 -8.15 21.92 11.41
C ILE A 149 -8.26 22.16 12.92
N ASP A 150 -8.00 21.13 13.73
CA ASP A 150 -7.85 21.30 15.17
C ASP A 150 -6.41 20.97 15.57
N GLU A 151 -5.73 21.98 16.11
CA GLU A 151 -4.36 21.89 16.59
C GLU A 151 -4.37 21.33 18.02
N GLY A 152 -3.75 20.15 18.21
CA GLY A 152 -3.25 19.71 19.51
C GLY A 152 -3.94 18.50 20.12
N ASN A 153 -3.22 17.37 20.13
CA ASN A 153 -2.64 16.78 21.35
C ASN A 153 -2.05 15.41 21.03
N ASN A 154 -0.71 15.36 21.07
CA ASN A 154 0.06 14.11 21.02
C ASN A 154 -0.03 13.43 22.39
N GLU A 155 -0.82 12.37 22.49
CA GLU A 155 -0.60 11.33 23.50
C GLU A 155 -0.33 10.02 22.77
N GLY A 156 0.91 9.54 22.90
CA GLY A 156 1.35 8.29 22.32
C GLY A 156 0.56 7.13 22.92
N GLN A 157 -0.12 6.36 22.07
CA GLN A 157 -0.69 5.08 22.45
C GLN A 157 0.24 3.95 22.03
N ASP A 158 0.58 3.16 23.04
CA ASP A 158 1.58 2.12 23.07
C ASP A 158 1.45 1.05 21.98
N LEU A 159 2.62 0.58 21.51
CA LEU A 159 2.84 -0.42 20.46
C LEU A 159 2.45 -1.87 20.85
N ASN A 160 1.44 -2.07 21.70
CA ASN A 160 0.94 -3.40 22.09
C ASN A 160 -0.19 -3.94 21.16
N GLY A 161 -0.51 -3.21 20.08
CA GLY A 161 -1.71 -3.45 19.26
C GLY A 161 -1.73 -4.67 18.35
N ILE A 162 -0.60 -5.39 18.20
CA ILE A 162 -0.53 -6.55 17.29
C ILE A 162 -1.27 -7.76 17.90
N GLN A 163 -1.21 -7.96 19.21
CA GLN A 163 -1.79 -9.13 19.87
C GLN A 163 -3.33 -9.12 19.82
N GLY A 164 -3.96 -7.97 20.05
CA GLY A 164 -5.43 -7.83 20.03
C GLY A 164 -6.02 -7.97 18.63
N ALA A 165 -5.33 -7.50 17.60
CA ALA A 165 -5.78 -7.67 16.22
C ALA A 165 -5.76 -9.14 15.76
N VAL A 166 -4.78 -9.92 16.24
CA VAL A 166 -4.69 -11.37 15.94
C VAL A 166 -5.86 -12.15 16.56
N GLU A 167 -6.29 -11.78 17.78
CA GLU A 167 -7.43 -12.42 18.43
C GLU A 167 -8.76 -12.11 17.73
N ILE A 168 -8.96 -10.88 17.26
CA ILE A 168 -10.17 -10.48 16.51
C ILE A 168 -10.24 -11.21 15.16
N LEU A 169 -9.12 -11.29 14.43
CA LEU A 169 -9.05 -12.02 13.17
C LEU A 169 -9.25 -13.53 13.36
N GLY A 170 -8.79 -14.10 14.47
CA GLY A 170 -9.05 -15.48 14.86
C GLY A 170 -10.53 -15.76 15.15
N ALA A 171 -11.20 -14.82 15.83
CA ALA A 171 -12.62 -14.92 16.13
C ALA A 171 -13.50 -14.80 14.87
N GLU A 172 -13.25 -13.84 13.99
CA GLU A 172 -14.00 -13.67 12.74
C GLU A 172 -13.79 -14.85 11.76
N ALA A 173 -12.59 -15.44 11.73
CA ALA A 173 -12.33 -16.64 10.94
C ALA A 173 -13.16 -17.84 11.45
N SER A 174 -13.31 -17.99 12.77
CA SER A 174 -14.09 -19.08 13.37
C SER A 174 -15.60 -18.97 13.11
N GLU A 175 -16.17 -17.77 13.07
CA GLU A 175 -17.58 -17.55 12.71
C GLU A 175 -17.87 -17.82 11.23
N SER A 176 -16.92 -17.51 10.34
CA SER A 176 -17.10 -17.74 8.90
C SER A 176 -17.14 -19.23 8.52
N VAL A 177 -16.46 -20.09 9.30
CA VAL A 177 -16.47 -21.55 9.14
C VAL A 177 -17.80 -22.14 9.63
N GLN A 178 -18.39 -21.59 10.69
CA GLN A 178 -19.68 -22.06 11.22
C GLN A 178 -20.89 -21.69 10.35
N ARG A 179 -20.82 -20.62 9.55
CA ARG A 179 -21.88 -20.24 8.61
C ARG A 179 -21.85 -20.96 7.26
N SER A 180 -20.87 -21.83 7.06
CA SER A 180 -20.66 -22.57 5.79
C SER A 180 -20.98 -24.07 5.91
N VAL A 181 -21.60 -24.51 7.02
CA VAL A 181 -22.08 -25.88 7.25
C VAL A 181 -23.60 -25.90 7.27
#